data_AF-A0A6N4XM60-F1
#
_entry.id   AF-A0A6N4XM60-F1
#
_cell.length_a   1.000
_cell.length_b   1.000
_cell.length_c   1.000
_cell.angle_alpha   90.00
_cell.angle_beta   90.00
_cell.angle_gamma   90.00
#
_symmetry.space_group_name_H-M   'P 1'
#
loop_
_entity.id
_entity.type
_entity.pdbx_description
1 polymer ?
#
loop_
_entity_poly.entity_id
_entity_poly.type
_entity_poly.pdbx_seq_one_letter_code
_entity_poly.pdbx_strand_id
1 'polypeptide(L)'
;MVDESTYIFKEFNNGLYIDYAENLISVPFTSLENFTDLTDQYSFPYSISQIPDEILKFLDELLILYKFKEFKEEFTSLLVFIQEMYLTYKEVQSDDLIPQFVEEDKEYQNLLKIIEIYLFKKEIEPHSIAFKFSETVTEISTIKNSTVIDDIFKAICKNLGIDQNNFHEKKAKIIENSQILKPGKGGEYVKELSVSILYNFLRAKSNNNSKNELLRFCGCFLHLCQIPYNDSDNEFFITTISYELTCIDTQYLRHIIMRPKNLFTKYQ
;
A
#
# COMPACT_ATOMS: atom_id res chain seq x y z
N MET A 1 11.62 -12.43 30.86
CA MET A 1 12.34 -11.25 30.34
C MET A 1 11.93 -11.16 28.89
N VAL A 2 11.19 -10.12 28.51
CA VAL A 2 10.90 -9.87 27.09
C VAL A 2 12.20 -9.26 26.55
N ASP A 3 12.85 -9.91 25.60
CA ASP A 3 14.00 -9.32 24.93
C ASP A 3 13.55 -7.97 24.33
N GLU A 4 14.25 -6.89 24.68
CA GLU A 4 13.99 -5.58 24.10
C GLU A 4 14.35 -5.62 22.61
N SER A 5 13.33 -5.70 21.75
CA SER A 5 13.49 -5.61 20.31
C SER A 5 13.81 -4.18 19.93
N THR A 6 14.97 -3.98 19.28
CA THR A 6 15.46 -2.67 18.86
C THR A 6 15.31 -2.49 17.35
N TYR A 7 14.64 -1.41 16.94
CA TYR A 7 14.61 -0.96 15.54
C TYR A 7 15.83 -0.07 15.26
N ILE A 8 16.55 -0.32 14.17
CA ILE A 8 17.60 0.58 13.70
C ILE A 8 17.03 1.37 12.52
N PHE A 9 17.03 2.69 12.63
CA PHE A 9 16.55 3.58 11.59
C PHE A 9 17.38 3.40 10.31
N LYS A 10 16.71 3.41 9.16
CA LYS A 10 17.36 3.19 7.86
C LYS A 10 17.54 4.49 7.07
N GLU A 11 18.67 4.64 6.42
CA GLU A 11 18.98 5.67 5.43
C GLU A 11 18.52 5.18 4.05
N PHE A 12 17.87 6.07 3.29
CA PHE A 12 17.57 5.80 1.88
C PHE A 12 18.61 6.47 0.99
N ASN A 13 19.47 5.65 0.39
CA ASN A 13 20.62 6.10 -0.39
C ASN A 13 20.79 5.22 -1.63
N ASN A 14 20.92 5.85 -2.80
CA ASN A 14 21.04 5.18 -4.09
C ASN A 14 19.93 4.13 -4.35
N GLY A 15 18.69 4.45 -3.96
CA GLY A 15 17.52 3.57 -4.15
C GLY A 15 17.41 2.40 -3.18
N LEU A 16 18.32 2.29 -2.20
CA LEU A 16 18.37 1.20 -1.22
C LEU A 16 18.25 1.73 0.20
N TYR A 17 17.73 0.88 1.09
CA TYR A 17 17.70 1.14 2.53
C TYR A 17 18.84 0.42 3.22
N ILE A 18 19.64 1.18 3.96
CA ILE A 18 20.75 0.68 4.78
C ILE A 18 20.59 1.17 6.21
N ASP A 19 21.06 0.40 7.18
CA ASP A 19 21.01 0.83 8.58
C ASP A 19 21.93 2.03 8.81
N TYR A 20 21.46 3.05 9.53
CA TYR A 20 22.34 4.11 9.99
C TYR A 20 23.40 3.55 10.96
N ALA A 21 24.65 3.98 10.80
CA ALA A 21 25.78 3.43 11.56
C ALA A 21 26.27 4.35 12.70
N GLU A 22 26.01 5.66 12.64
CA GLU A 22 26.65 6.65 13.51
C GLU A 22 25.65 7.62 14.15
N ASN A 23 26.02 8.18 15.31
CA ASN A 23 25.27 9.21 16.04
C ASN A 23 23.82 8.84 16.38
N LEU A 24 23.59 7.56 16.70
CA LEU A 24 22.28 7.04 17.05
C LEU A 24 21.90 7.36 18.50
N ILE A 25 20.67 7.81 18.68
CA ILE A 25 20.03 8.02 19.99
C ILE A 25 18.96 6.94 20.16
N SER A 26 19.02 6.22 21.29
CA SER A 26 17.98 5.26 21.67
C SER A 26 16.78 5.98 22.26
N VAL A 27 15.60 5.74 21.68
CA VAL A 27 14.33 6.32 22.11
C VAL A 27 13.33 5.19 22.36
N PRO A 28 12.64 5.15 23.51
CA PRO A 28 11.58 4.18 23.74
C PRO A 28 10.37 4.48 22.83
N PHE A 29 9.66 3.43 22.41
CA PHE A 29 8.43 3.60 21.66
C PHE A 29 7.31 4.10 22.57
N THR A 30 6.70 5.22 22.19
CA THR A 30 5.52 5.80 22.83
C THR A 30 4.27 5.44 22.03
N SER A 31 3.16 5.19 22.72
CA SER A 31 1.88 4.88 22.09
C SER A 31 1.40 6.00 21.17
N LEU A 32 0.85 5.61 20.01
CA LEU A 32 0.32 6.52 19.00
C LEU A 32 -1.16 6.84 19.23
N GLU A 33 -1.48 7.50 20.34
CA GLU A 33 -2.86 7.81 20.77
C GLU A 33 -3.65 8.67 19.78
N ASN A 34 -2.99 9.57 19.05
CA ASN A 34 -3.58 10.42 18.03
C ASN A 34 -3.53 9.80 16.62
N PHE A 35 -2.90 8.63 16.46
CA PHE A 35 -2.73 7.94 15.17
C PHE A 35 -3.18 6.48 15.23
N THR A 36 -4.22 6.16 16.02
CA THR A 36 -4.73 4.79 16.22
C THR A 36 -5.12 4.08 14.93
N ASP A 37 -5.58 4.84 13.93
CA ASP A 37 -5.91 4.31 12.59
C ASP A 37 -4.72 3.57 11.96
N LEU A 38 -3.47 3.92 12.29
CA LEU A 38 -2.26 3.22 11.83
C LEU A 38 -2.01 1.94 12.62
N THR A 39 -2.15 1.99 13.94
CA THR A 39 -1.86 0.84 14.81
C THR A 39 -2.89 -0.28 14.68
N ASP A 40 -4.10 0.02 14.24
CA ASP A 40 -5.12 -0.98 13.91
C ASP A 40 -4.75 -1.80 12.66
N GLN A 41 -3.97 -1.21 11.76
CA GLN A 41 -3.59 -1.82 10.48
C GLN A 41 -2.21 -2.48 10.52
N TYR A 42 -1.39 -2.14 11.51
CA TYR A 42 0.00 -2.57 11.57
C TYR A 42 0.52 -2.71 13.00
N SER A 43 1.22 -3.82 13.27
CA SER A 43 1.84 -4.08 14.57
C SER A 43 3.33 -3.79 14.52
N PHE A 44 3.76 -2.77 15.26
CA PHE A 44 5.18 -2.43 15.38
C PHE A 44 5.84 -3.33 16.44
N PRO A 45 6.83 -4.18 16.06
CA PRO A 45 7.34 -5.22 16.94
C PRO A 45 8.47 -4.75 17.86
N TYR A 46 8.87 -3.48 17.81
CA TYR A 46 10.03 -2.94 18.53
C TYR A 46 9.61 -2.06 19.72
N SER A 47 10.30 -2.22 20.85
CA SER A 47 10.07 -1.40 22.05
C SER A 47 11.03 -0.20 22.14
N ILE A 48 12.18 -0.29 21.46
CA ILE A 48 13.21 0.76 21.41
C ILE A 48 13.57 1.01 19.95
N SER A 49 13.88 2.26 19.61
CA SER A 49 14.41 2.62 18.30
C SER A 49 15.71 3.40 18.43
N GLN A 50 16.65 3.15 17.52
CA GLN A 50 17.89 3.89 17.38
C GLN A 50 17.79 4.83 16.17
N ILE A 51 17.72 6.14 16.44
CA ILE A 51 17.46 7.17 15.43
C ILE A 51 18.65 8.14 15.40
N PRO A 52 19.15 8.56 14.22
CA PRO A 52 20.20 9.57 14.13
C PRO A 52 19.80 10.88 14.83
N ASP A 53 20.71 11.45 15.61
CA ASP A 53 20.52 12.74 16.31
C ASP A 53 20.11 13.86 15.34
N GLU A 54 20.64 13.86 14.12
CA GLU A 54 20.30 14.84 13.09
C GLU A 54 18.83 14.76 12.66
N ILE A 55 18.29 13.56 12.45
CA ILE A 55 16.86 13.38 12.12
C ILE A 55 15.98 13.89 13.26
N LEU A 56 16.37 13.66 14.52
CA LEU A 56 15.65 14.17 15.68
C LEU A 56 15.70 15.70 15.80
N LYS A 57 16.82 16.33 15.43
CA LYS A 57 16.94 17.80 15.36
C LYS A 57 16.02 18.38 14.29
N PHE A 58 16.02 17.79 13.10
CA PHE A 58 15.13 18.22 12.03
C PHE A 58 13.64 18.02 12.38
N LEU A 59 13.31 16.91 13.05
CA LEU A 59 11.96 16.72 13.58
C LEU A 59 11.59 17.82 14.59
N ASP A 60 12.47 18.15 15.54
CA ASP A 60 12.22 19.23 16.51
C ASP A 60 12.01 20.58 15.83
N GLU A 61 12.83 20.91 14.81
CA GLU A 61 12.70 22.14 14.02
C GLU A 61 11.35 22.20 13.28
N LEU A 62 10.97 21.12 12.59
CA LEU A 62 9.71 21.02 11.87
C LEU A 62 8.50 21.20 12.82
N LEU A 63 8.51 20.52 13.98
CA LEU A 63 7.45 20.62 14.97
C LEU A 63 7.37 22.00 15.61
N ILE A 64 8.50 22.67 15.85
CA ILE A 64 8.52 24.05 16.35
C ILE A 64 7.89 25.00 15.33
N LEU A 65 8.29 24.90 14.06
CA LEU A 65 7.82 25.78 12.98
C LEU A 65 6.28 25.72 12.84
N TYR A 66 5.72 24.52 12.96
CA TYR A 66 4.28 24.28 12.81
C TYR A 66 3.50 24.30 14.14
N LYS A 67 4.17 24.55 15.27
CA LYS A 67 3.59 24.61 16.63
C LYS A 67 2.99 23.29 17.11
N PHE A 68 3.64 22.17 16.81
CA PHE A 68 3.28 20.81 17.24
C PHE A 68 4.28 20.19 18.22
N LYS A 69 5.14 21.00 18.85
CA LYS A 69 6.18 20.51 19.79
C LYS A 69 5.62 19.68 20.95
N GLU A 70 4.37 19.93 21.36
CA GLU A 70 3.69 19.17 22.41
C GLU A 70 3.52 17.67 22.05
N PHE A 71 3.54 17.30 20.77
CA PHE A 71 3.41 15.93 20.29
C PHE A 71 4.76 15.27 19.97
N LYS A 72 5.90 15.84 20.40
CA LYS A 72 7.24 15.41 19.96
C LYS A 72 7.50 13.92 20.15
N GLU A 73 7.17 13.37 21.31
CA GLU A 73 7.42 11.94 21.62
C GLU A 73 6.61 11.03 20.71
N GLU A 74 5.35 11.38 20.47
CA GLU A 74 4.46 10.64 19.58
C GLU A 74 4.92 10.73 18.12
N PHE A 75 5.33 11.91 17.65
CA PHE A 75 5.90 12.08 16.30
C PHE A 75 7.24 11.34 16.13
N THR A 76 8.03 11.21 17.19
CA THR A 76 9.28 10.42 17.16
C THR A 76 8.98 8.94 16.98
N SER A 77 7.96 8.43 17.68
CA SER A 77 7.49 7.04 17.53
C SER A 77 6.80 6.82 16.19
N LEU A 78 6.07 7.81 15.70
CA LEU A 78 5.41 7.77 14.39
C LEU A 78 6.42 7.72 13.24
N LEU A 79 7.55 8.41 13.39
CA LEU A 79 8.63 8.43 12.38
C LEU A 79 9.20 7.03 12.12
N VAL A 80 9.53 6.30 13.19
CA VAL A 80 10.04 4.92 13.07
C VAL A 80 8.96 3.93 12.67
N PHE A 81 7.74 4.12 13.17
CA PHE A 81 6.58 3.30 12.82
C PHE A 81 6.29 3.36 11.32
N ILE A 82 6.24 4.56 10.75
CA ILE A 82 5.93 4.74 9.33
C ILE A 82 7.06 4.21 8.44
N GLN A 83 8.32 4.42 8.82
CA GLN A 83 9.45 3.87 8.07
C GLN A 83 9.40 2.34 8.04
N GLU A 84 9.20 1.72 9.19
CA GLU A 84 9.19 0.27 9.30
C GLU A 84 7.97 -0.35 8.59
N MET A 85 6.78 0.23 8.75
CA MET A 85 5.59 -0.16 7.99
C MET A 85 5.81 -0.03 6.47
N TYR A 86 6.43 1.06 6.00
CA TYR A 86 6.74 1.25 4.58
C TYR A 86 7.65 0.14 4.04
N LEU A 87 8.72 -0.18 4.76
CA LEU A 87 9.68 -1.20 4.36
C LEU A 87 9.04 -2.59 4.34
N THR A 88 8.31 -2.94 5.40
CA THR A 88 7.60 -4.22 5.48
C THR A 88 6.60 -4.38 4.33
N TYR A 89 5.77 -3.36 4.04
CA TYR A 89 4.82 -3.43 2.93
C TYR A 89 5.51 -3.41 1.57
N LYS A 90 6.62 -2.69 1.40
CA LYS A 90 7.41 -2.69 0.17
C LYS A 90 8.00 -4.08 -0.10
N GLU A 91 8.53 -4.74 0.92
CA GLU A 91 9.10 -6.09 0.85
C GLU A 91 8.01 -7.15 0.60
N VAL A 92 6.94 -7.16 1.40
CA VAL A 92 5.83 -8.11 1.25
C VAL A 92 5.19 -8.01 -0.14
N GLN A 93 5.06 -6.79 -0.69
CA GLN A 93 4.49 -6.61 -2.04
C GLN A 93 5.50 -6.73 -3.19
N SER A 94 6.75 -7.08 -2.88
CA SER A 94 7.79 -7.44 -3.85
C SER A 94 8.01 -8.95 -3.97
N ASP A 95 7.18 -9.76 -3.30
CA ASP A 95 7.22 -11.23 -3.40
C ASP A 95 7.01 -11.69 -4.85
N ASP A 96 7.92 -12.56 -5.32
CA ASP A 96 7.92 -13.14 -6.67
C ASP A 96 6.63 -13.90 -7.00
N LEU A 97 5.83 -14.28 -5.99
CA LEU A 97 4.53 -14.93 -6.16
C LEU A 97 3.40 -13.96 -6.50
N ILE A 98 3.52 -12.66 -6.20
CA ILE A 98 2.45 -11.67 -6.43
C ILE A 98 2.13 -11.46 -7.91
N PRO A 99 3.11 -11.38 -8.83
CA PRO A 99 2.82 -11.38 -10.26
C PRO A 99 1.99 -12.58 -10.71
N GLN A 100 2.19 -13.76 -10.12
CA GLN A 100 1.44 -14.97 -10.42
C GLN A 100 -0.02 -14.84 -9.95
N PHE A 101 -0.25 -14.35 -8.73
CA PHE A 101 -1.61 -14.07 -8.24
C PHE A 101 -2.36 -13.04 -9.12
N VAL A 102 -1.67 -11.98 -9.57
CA VAL A 102 -2.28 -10.99 -10.49
C VAL A 102 -2.62 -11.60 -11.86
N GLU A 103 -1.82 -12.54 -12.33
CA GLU A 103 -2.10 -13.27 -13.57
C GLU A 103 -3.31 -14.20 -13.39
N GLU A 104 -3.35 -14.96 -12.28
CA GLU A 104 -4.50 -15.79 -11.90
C GLU A 104 -5.80 -14.96 -11.80
N ASP A 105 -5.74 -13.76 -11.22
CA ASP A 105 -6.90 -12.86 -11.15
C ASP A 105 -7.42 -12.44 -12.52
N LYS A 106 -6.50 -12.11 -13.45
CA LYS A 106 -6.87 -11.76 -14.83
C LYS A 106 -7.49 -12.95 -15.55
N GLU A 107 -6.95 -14.15 -15.38
CA GLU A 107 -7.52 -15.37 -15.91
C GLU A 107 -8.92 -15.63 -15.35
N TYR A 108 -9.11 -15.41 -14.04
CA TYR A 108 -10.40 -15.58 -13.38
C TYR A 108 -11.44 -14.54 -13.83
N GLN A 109 -11.04 -13.28 -14.03
CA GLN A 109 -11.92 -12.24 -14.60
C GLN A 109 -12.35 -12.59 -16.02
N ASN A 110 -11.43 -13.14 -16.83
CA ASN A 110 -11.75 -13.61 -18.18
C ASN A 110 -12.75 -14.77 -18.13
N LEU A 111 -12.56 -15.74 -17.23
CA LEU A 111 -13.49 -16.84 -17.01
C LEU A 111 -14.89 -16.32 -16.63
N LEU A 112 -14.99 -15.40 -15.67
CA LEU A 112 -16.28 -14.81 -15.26
C LEU A 112 -16.98 -14.08 -16.41
N LYS A 113 -16.23 -13.41 -17.28
CA LYS A 113 -16.78 -12.76 -18.49
C LYS A 113 -17.33 -13.79 -19.49
N ILE A 114 -16.67 -14.93 -19.65
CA ILE A 114 -17.15 -16.02 -20.51
C ILE A 114 -18.42 -16.64 -19.92
N ILE A 115 -18.47 -16.86 -18.60
CA ILE A 115 -19.66 -17.33 -17.89
C ILE A 115 -20.83 -16.35 -18.06
N GLU A 116 -20.59 -15.05 -17.97
CA GLU A 116 -21.62 -14.02 -18.21
C GLU A 116 -22.24 -14.16 -19.60
N ILE A 117 -21.40 -14.38 -20.62
CA ILE A 117 -21.87 -14.60 -22.00
C ILE A 117 -22.71 -15.88 -22.06
N TYR A 118 -22.21 -16.99 -21.51
CA TYR A 118 -22.94 -18.27 -21.47
C TYR A 118 -24.31 -18.16 -20.77
N LEU A 119 -24.38 -17.47 -19.62
CA LEU A 119 -25.61 -17.36 -18.84
C LEU A 119 -26.64 -16.42 -19.46
N PHE A 120 -26.22 -15.33 -20.11
CA PHE A 120 -27.14 -14.25 -20.50
C PHE A 120 -27.27 -14.01 -22.01
N LYS A 121 -26.34 -14.49 -22.85
CA LYS A 121 -26.32 -14.21 -24.29
C LYS A 121 -26.51 -15.48 -25.12
N LYS A 122 -27.78 -15.83 -25.38
CA LYS A 122 -28.15 -16.95 -26.27
C LYS A 122 -27.65 -16.82 -27.72
N GLU A 123 -27.31 -15.62 -28.17
CA GLU A 123 -26.84 -15.38 -29.55
C GLU A 123 -25.32 -15.54 -29.71
N ILE A 124 -24.55 -15.55 -28.61
CA ILE A 124 -23.10 -15.69 -28.60
C ILE A 124 -22.77 -16.92 -27.75
N GLU A 125 -23.17 -18.09 -28.22
CA GLU A 125 -22.86 -19.34 -27.53
C GLU A 125 -21.36 -19.66 -27.67
N PRO A 126 -20.68 -20.11 -26.59
CA PRO A 126 -19.32 -20.62 -26.70
C PRO A 126 -19.26 -21.78 -27.70
N HIS A 127 -18.61 -21.58 -28.84
CA HIS A 127 -18.59 -22.58 -29.93
C HIS A 127 -17.52 -23.66 -29.75
N SER A 128 -16.51 -23.42 -28.93
CA SER A 128 -15.43 -24.37 -28.69
C SER A 128 -14.66 -24.08 -27.41
N ILE A 129 -14.09 -25.13 -26.82
CA ILE A 129 -13.12 -25.05 -25.73
C ILE A 129 -11.81 -25.64 -26.23
N ALA A 130 -10.71 -24.90 -26.08
CA ALA A 130 -9.38 -25.31 -26.51
C ALA A 130 -8.49 -25.58 -25.29
N PHE A 131 -7.81 -26.71 -25.29
CA PHE A 131 -6.85 -27.09 -24.27
C PHE A 131 -5.43 -26.99 -24.81
N LYS A 132 -4.57 -26.27 -24.08
CA LYS A 132 -3.13 -26.19 -24.31
C LYS A 132 -2.44 -26.81 -23.09
N PHE A 133 -1.75 -27.93 -23.29
CA PHE A 133 -1.22 -28.73 -22.18
C PHE A 133 0.20 -28.35 -21.73
N SER A 134 0.94 -27.55 -22.52
CA SER A 134 2.14 -26.84 -22.06
C SER A 134 2.44 -25.66 -22.97
N GLU A 135 3.24 -24.71 -22.50
CA GLU A 135 3.69 -23.57 -23.32
C GLU A 135 4.50 -24.01 -24.55
N THR A 136 5.26 -25.09 -24.39
CA THR A 136 6.18 -25.66 -25.39
C THR A 136 5.51 -26.57 -26.41
N VAL A 137 4.28 -27.02 -26.16
CA VAL A 137 3.53 -27.90 -27.07
C VAL A 137 2.62 -27.04 -27.95
N THR A 138 2.80 -27.15 -29.27
CA THR A 138 2.03 -26.43 -30.30
C THR A 138 0.69 -27.09 -30.62
N GLU A 139 0.44 -28.31 -30.16
CA GLU A 139 -0.82 -29.01 -30.41
C GLU A 139 -1.93 -28.50 -29.48
N ILE A 140 -2.89 -27.80 -30.07
CA ILE A 140 -4.11 -27.33 -29.39
C ILE A 140 -5.21 -28.36 -29.63
N SER A 141 -5.69 -28.99 -28.55
CA SER A 141 -6.82 -29.91 -28.64
C SER A 141 -8.13 -29.14 -28.47
N THR A 142 -9.01 -29.17 -29.47
CA THR A 142 -10.26 -28.39 -29.47
C THR A 142 -11.49 -29.28 -29.35
N ILE A 143 -12.37 -28.98 -28.39
CA ILE A 143 -13.70 -29.58 -28.27
C ILE A 143 -14.72 -28.62 -28.91
N LYS A 144 -15.52 -29.11 -29.86
CA LYS A 144 -16.59 -28.36 -30.56
C LYS A 144 -18.00 -28.92 -30.32
N ASN A 145 -18.12 -29.99 -29.54
CA ASN A 145 -19.41 -30.62 -29.26
C ASN A 145 -20.21 -29.75 -28.27
N SER A 146 -21.37 -29.24 -28.68
CA SER A 146 -22.18 -28.32 -27.89
C SER A 146 -22.68 -28.92 -26.57
N THR A 147 -23.02 -30.20 -26.54
CA THR A 147 -23.45 -30.89 -25.30
C THR A 147 -22.31 -30.94 -24.29
N VAL A 148 -21.10 -31.31 -24.74
CA VAL A 148 -19.91 -31.36 -23.87
C VAL A 148 -19.54 -29.97 -23.37
N ILE A 149 -19.63 -28.95 -24.23
CA ILE A 149 -19.38 -27.56 -23.85
C ILE A 149 -20.37 -27.10 -22.78
N ASP A 150 -21.66 -27.38 -22.97
CA ASP A 150 -22.71 -27.05 -22.00
C ASP A 150 -22.50 -27.75 -20.65
N ASP A 151 -22.13 -29.03 -20.66
CA ASP A 151 -21.82 -29.79 -19.44
C ASP A 151 -20.64 -29.20 -18.68
N ILE A 152 -19.58 -28.77 -19.39
CA ILE A 152 -18.42 -28.12 -18.77
C ILE A 152 -18.83 -26.80 -18.11
N PHE A 153 -19.58 -25.94 -18.80
CA PHE A 153 -20.02 -24.66 -18.22
C PHE A 153 -20.96 -24.86 -17.03
N LYS A 154 -21.90 -25.81 -17.10
CA LYS A 154 -22.75 -26.17 -15.97
C LYS A 154 -21.95 -26.64 -14.76
N ALA A 155 -20.92 -27.45 -14.97
CA ALA A 155 -20.04 -27.92 -13.90
C ALA A 155 -19.25 -26.76 -13.26
N ILE A 156 -18.71 -25.85 -14.08
CA ILE A 156 -18.00 -24.65 -13.58
C ILE A 156 -18.95 -23.77 -12.76
N CYS A 157 -20.12 -23.42 -13.29
CA CYS A 157 -21.12 -22.61 -12.59
C CYS A 157 -21.54 -23.26 -11.25
N LYS A 158 -21.74 -24.58 -11.24
CA LYS A 158 -22.06 -25.34 -10.03
C LYS A 158 -20.96 -25.25 -8.98
N ASN A 159 -19.69 -25.42 -9.37
CA ASN A 159 -18.56 -25.34 -8.43
C ASN A 159 -18.38 -23.92 -7.87
N LEU A 160 -18.65 -22.89 -8.66
CA LEU A 160 -18.59 -21.50 -8.21
C LEU A 160 -19.84 -21.05 -7.42
N GLY A 161 -20.89 -21.88 -7.40
CA GLY A 161 -22.17 -21.52 -6.82
C GLY A 161 -22.83 -20.32 -7.53
N ILE A 162 -22.66 -20.23 -8.84
CA ILE A 162 -23.12 -19.14 -9.69
C ILE A 162 -24.31 -19.62 -10.55
N ASP A 163 -25.33 -18.79 -10.65
CA ASP A 163 -26.45 -18.93 -11.58
C ASP A 163 -26.89 -17.56 -12.13
N GLN A 164 -27.89 -17.54 -13.02
CA GLN A 164 -28.40 -16.30 -13.62
C GLN A 164 -28.92 -15.28 -12.58
N ASN A 165 -29.40 -15.73 -11.43
CA ASN A 165 -30.01 -14.86 -10.43
C ASN A 165 -28.97 -14.21 -9.51
N ASN A 166 -27.87 -14.92 -9.24
CA ASN A 166 -26.84 -14.47 -8.29
C ASN A 166 -25.52 -14.02 -8.96
N PHE A 167 -25.42 -14.12 -10.29
CA PHE A 167 -24.18 -13.89 -11.03
C PHE A 167 -23.47 -12.58 -10.67
N HIS A 168 -24.18 -11.44 -10.71
CA HIS A 168 -23.55 -10.14 -10.45
C HIS A 168 -23.07 -9.98 -9.00
N GLU A 169 -23.82 -10.49 -8.03
CA GLU A 169 -23.43 -10.46 -6.61
C GLU A 169 -22.21 -11.36 -6.37
N LYS A 170 -22.23 -12.59 -6.91
CA LYS A 170 -21.14 -13.55 -6.79
C LYS A 170 -19.88 -13.06 -7.51
N LYS A 171 -20.03 -12.49 -8.71
CA LYS A 171 -18.94 -11.85 -9.46
C LYS A 171 -18.29 -10.73 -8.63
N ALA A 172 -19.09 -9.87 -8.01
CA ALA A 172 -18.56 -8.81 -7.16
C ALA A 172 -17.78 -9.37 -5.96
N LYS A 173 -18.34 -10.36 -5.23
CA LYS A 173 -17.68 -11.01 -4.10
C LYS A 173 -16.38 -11.72 -4.49
N ILE A 174 -16.40 -12.45 -5.60
CA ILE A 174 -15.23 -13.15 -6.13
C ILE A 174 -14.15 -12.15 -6.53
N ILE A 175 -14.52 -11.07 -7.23
CA ILE A 175 -13.57 -10.03 -7.63
C ILE A 175 -13.02 -9.30 -6.41
N GLU A 176 -13.85 -8.95 -5.43
CA GLU A 176 -13.45 -8.30 -4.19
C GLU A 176 -12.47 -9.18 -3.39
N ASN A 177 -12.72 -10.49 -3.31
CA ASN A 177 -11.81 -11.44 -2.69
C ASN A 177 -10.53 -11.68 -3.50
N SER A 178 -10.55 -11.40 -4.80
CA SER A 178 -9.39 -11.51 -5.71
C SER A 178 -8.58 -10.22 -5.80
N GLN A 179 -9.05 -9.08 -5.27
CA GLN A 179 -8.26 -7.83 -5.28
C GLN A 179 -7.15 -7.89 -4.22
N ILE A 180 -6.23 -8.83 -4.39
CA ILE A 180 -5.12 -9.09 -3.49
C ILE A 180 -3.85 -8.64 -4.19
N LEU A 181 -3.27 -7.54 -3.66
CA LEU A 181 -1.90 -7.08 -3.88
C LEU A 181 -1.55 -6.66 -5.32
N LYS A 182 -1.48 -5.35 -5.56
CA LYS A 182 -0.80 -4.86 -6.77
C LYS A 182 0.71 -4.94 -6.51
N PRO A 183 1.49 -5.73 -7.26
CA PRO A 183 2.92 -5.87 -7.02
C PRO A 183 3.61 -4.51 -7.06
N GLY A 184 4.50 -4.28 -6.10
CA GLY A 184 5.23 -3.02 -5.96
C GLY A 184 4.38 -1.80 -5.52
N LYS A 185 3.13 -1.99 -5.05
CA LYS A 185 2.29 -0.88 -4.55
C LYS A 185 2.21 -0.78 -3.03
N GLY A 186 2.86 -1.67 -2.29
CA GLY A 186 2.84 -1.64 -0.82
C GLY A 186 3.40 -0.34 -0.25
N GLY A 187 4.54 0.12 -0.79
CA GLY A 187 5.09 1.42 -0.43
C GLY A 187 4.16 2.59 -0.78
N GLU A 188 3.46 2.54 -1.92
CA GLU A 188 2.48 3.57 -2.30
C GLU A 188 1.29 3.60 -1.34
N TYR A 189 0.79 2.44 -0.93
CA TYR A 189 -0.29 2.33 0.05
C TYR A 189 0.10 2.98 1.38
N VAL A 190 1.29 2.68 1.89
CA VAL A 190 1.79 3.30 3.13
C VAL A 190 1.90 4.82 2.99
N LYS A 191 2.43 5.31 1.87
CA LYS A 191 2.48 6.76 1.60
C LYS A 191 1.09 7.40 1.60
N GLU A 192 0.12 6.80 0.90
CA GLU A 192 -1.24 7.32 0.83
C GLU A 192 -1.92 7.36 2.21
N LEU A 193 -1.73 6.30 3.00
CA LEU A 193 -2.26 6.16 4.35
C LEU A 193 -1.63 7.18 5.31
N SER A 194 -0.31 7.25 5.36
CA SER A 194 0.45 8.17 6.20
C SER A 194 0.13 9.62 5.90
N VAL A 195 0.11 10.03 4.62
CA VAL A 195 -0.20 11.41 4.22
C VAL A 195 -1.63 11.78 4.61
N SER A 196 -2.58 10.88 4.38
CA SER A 196 -3.99 11.09 4.73
C SER A 196 -4.17 11.29 6.24
N ILE A 197 -3.59 10.41 7.05
CA ILE A 197 -3.70 10.45 8.50
C ILE A 197 -2.98 11.67 9.08
N LEU A 198 -1.73 11.92 8.68
CA LEU A 198 -0.98 13.11 9.08
C LEU A 198 -1.74 14.39 8.72
N TYR A 199 -2.23 14.50 7.49
CA TYR A 199 -2.95 15.69 7.05
C TYR A 199 -4.23 15.92 7.86
N ASN A 200 -4.98 14.87 8.16
CA ASN A 200 -6.20 14.96 8.98
C ASN A 200 -5.89 15.39 10.42
N PHE A 201 -4.86 14.79 11.04
CA PHE A 201 -4.38 15.19 12.37
C PHE A 201 -3.99 16.66 12.39
N LEU A 202 -3.12 17.07 11.46
CA LEU A 202 -2.64 18.46 11.39
C LEU A 202 -3.77 19.43 11.14
N ARG A 203 -4.72 19.09 10.26
CA ARG A 203 -5.90 19.93 9.97
C ARG A 203 -6.82 20.06 11.18
N ALA A 204 -6.97 19.01 11.99
CA ALA A 204 -7.80 19.04 13.19
C ALA A 204 -7.18 19.86 14.33
N LYS A 205 -5.84 19.91 14.40
CA LYS A 205 -5.10 20.60 15.47
C LYS A 205 -4.60 22.00 15.07
N SER A 206 -4.47 22.30 13.78
CA SER A 206 -4.02 23.59 13.27
C SER A 206 -5.18 24.55 13.06
N ASN A 207 -5.08 25.75 13.65
CA ASN A 207 -6.03 26.83 13.41
C ASN A 207 -5.60 27.82 12.32
N ASN A 208 -4.30 27.85 11.94
CA ASN A 208 -3.74 28.96 11.15
C ASN A 208 -2.99 28.53 9.88
N ASN A 209 -2.59 27.27 9.73
CA ASN A 209 -1.89 26.82 8.54
C ASN A 209 -2.85 26.57 7.37
N SER A 210 -2.47 27.03 6.19
CA SER A 210 -3.14 26.74 4.94
C SER A 210 -3.00 25.26 4.56
N LYS A 211 -3.89 24.77 3.70
CA LYS A 211 -3.84 23.41 3.16
C LYS A 211 -2.46 23.07 2.55
N ASN A 212 -1.83 24.01 1.87
CA ASN A 212 -0.52 23.77 1.26
C ASN A 212 0.59 23.65 2.30
N GLU A 213 0.55 24.45 3.36
CA GLU A 213 1.52 24.34 4.45
C GLU A 213 1.40 23.00 5.16
N LEU A 214 0.18 22.51 5.38
CA LEU A 214 -0.04 21.18 5.96
C LEU A 214 0.47 20.06 5.04
N LEU A 215 0.29 20.18 3.73
CA LEU A 215 0.83 19.21 2.77
C LEU A 215 2.36 19.26 2.73
N ARG A 216 2.97 20.44 2.82
CA ARG A 216 4.44 20.57 2.93
C ARG A 216 4.96 19.88 4.18
N PHE A 217 4.27 20.01 5.31
CA PHE A 217 4.59 19.26 6.52
C PHE A 217 4.57 17.75 6.24
N CYS A 218 3.49 17.22 5.64
CA CYS A 218 3.38 15.79 5.36
C CYS A 218 4.54 15.28 4.47
N GLY A 219 4.88 16.01 3.40
CA GLY A 219 5.99 15.63 2.52
C GLY A 219 7.34 15.68 3.22
N CYS A 220 7.61 16.77 3.95
CA CYS A 220 8.85 16.90 4.73
C CYS A 220 8.96 15.81 5.81
N PHE A 221 7.84 15.44 6.45
CA PHE A 221 7.83 14.37 7.43
C PHE A 221 8.12 13.00 6.78
N LEU A 222 7.59 12.71 5.60
CA LEU A 222 7.96 11.50 4.86
C LEU A 222 9.46 11.47 4.51
N HIS A 223 10.04 12.59 4.11
CA HIS A 223 11.49 12.68 3.87
C HIS A 223 12.31 12.46 5.15
N LEU A 224 11.84 12.94 6.31
CA LEU A 224 12.45 12.60 7.60
C LEU A 224 12.37 11.10 7.89
N CYS A 225 11.29 10.43 7.50
CA CYS A 225 11.16 8.97 7.54
C CYS A 225 12.02 8.26 6.46
N GLN A 226 12.77 8.99 5.63
CA GLN A 226 13.51 8.48 4.48
C GLN A 226 12.60 7.77 3.47
N ILE A 227 11.36 8.23 3.32
CA ILE A 227 10.38 7.68 2.38
C ILE A 227 10.20 8.66 1.21
N PRO A 228 10.42 8.20 -0.04
CA PRO A 228 10.16 9.01 -1.21
C PRO A 228 8.67 9.24 -1.39
N TYR A 229 8.20 10.49 -1.28
CA TYR A 229 6.80 10.76 -1.59
C TYR A 229 6.53 10.58 -3.09
N ASN A 230 7.51 10.83 -3.96
CA ASN A 230 7.44 10.61 -5.40
C ASN A 230 8.52 9.60 -5.87
N ASP A 231 8.31 8.92 -7.00
CA ASP A 231 9.24 7.88 -7.48
C ASP A 231 10.52 8.44 -8.14
N SER A 232 10.73 9.76 -8.16
CA SER A 232 11.92 10.38 -8.76
C SER A 232 13.09 10.58 -7.79
N ASP A 233 12.87 10.42 -6.49
CA ASP A 233 13.90 10.60 -5.47
C ASP A 233 14.72 9.30 -5.31
N ASN A 234 16.05 9.41 -5.42
CA ASN A 234 16.98 8.29 -5.25
C ASN A 234 17.79 8.36 -3.94
N GLU A 235 17.75 9.51 -3.26
CA GLU A 235 18.43 9.77 -1.98
C GLU A 235 17.75 10.96 -1.28
N PHE A 236 17.81 11.01 0.06
CA PHE A 236 17.36 12.17 0.85
C PHE A 236 18.52 12.80 1.60
N PHE A 237 18.90 14.02 1.17
CA PHE A 237 19.86 14.84 1.90
C PHE A 237 19.20 16.13 2.39
N ILE A 238 18.66 16.09 3.61
CA ILE A 238 18.02 17.25 4.23
C ILE A 238 19.12 18.16 4.79
N THR A 239 19.34 19.29 4.14
CA THR A 239 20.29 20.30 4.63
C THR A 239 19.67 21.21 5.68
N THR A 240 18.42 21.63 5.47
CA THR A 240 17.62 22.44 6.40
C THR A 240 16.13 22.17 6.20
N ILE A 241 15.32 22.22 7.26
CA ILE A 241 13.86 22.06 7.16
C ILE A 241 13.24 23.13 6.26
N SER A 242 13.73 24.37 6.36
CA SER A 242 13.20 25.48 5.56
C SER A 242 13.38 25.25 4.05
N TYR A 243 14.54 24.74 3.63
CA TYR A 243 14.76 24.37 2.23
C TYR A 243 13.89 23.18 1.81
N GLU A 244 13.83 22.15 2.65
CA GLU A 244 13.06 20.93 2.37
C GLU A 244 11.57 21.25 2.10
N LEU A 245 10.96 22.07 2.96
CA LEU A 245 9.57 22.51 2.80
C LEU A 245 9.30 23.24 1.48
N THR A 246 10.30 23.89 0.88
CA THR A 246 10.15 24.56 -0.42
C THR A 246 10.21 23.59 -1.60
N CYS A 247 10.87 22.44 -1.43
CA CYS A 247 11.03 21.41 -2.45
C CYS A 247 9.79 20.51 -2.57
N ILE A 248 8.95 20.43 -1.53
CA ILE A 248 7.77 19.57 -1.52
C ILE A 248 6.72 20.00 -2.58
N ASP A 249 6.42 19.09 -3.51
CA ASP A 249 5.32 19.25 -4.46
C ASP A 249 3.96 18.98 -3.81
N THR A 250 3.30 20.07 -3.42
CA THR A 250 1.96 20.01 -2.85
C THR A 250 0.87 19.55 -3.83
N GLN A 251 1.10 19.56 -5.16
CA GLN A 251 0.11 19.07 -6.13
C GLN A 251 -0.02 17.56 -6.06
N TYR A 252 1.11 16.84 -6.08
CA TYR A 252 1.13 15.39 -5.93
C TYR A 252 0.46 14.94 -4.62
N LEU A 253 0.86 15.52 -3.48
CA LEU A 253 0.26 15.18 -2.17
C LEU A 253 -1.22 15.54 -2.09
N ARG A 254 -1.66 16.58 -2.79
CA ARG A 254 -3.08 16.94 -2.89
C ARG A 254 -3.87 15.86 -3.62
N HIS A 255 -3.31 15.24 -4.66
CA HIS A 255 -3.97 14.12 -5.34
C HIS A 255 -4.17 12.93 -4.40
N ILE A 256 -3.21 12.62 -3.54
CA ILE A 256 -3.32 11.55 -2.53
C ILE A 256 -4.53 11.77 -1.63
N ILE A 257 -4.64 12.95 -1.01
CA ILE A 257 -5.74 13.22 -0.05
C ILE A 257 -7.10 13.45 -0.70
N MET A 258 -7.16 13.64 -2.03
CA MET A 258 -8.41 13.87 -2.79
C MET A 258 -8.90 12.62 -3.53
N ARG A 259 -8.09 11.57 -3.64
CA ARG A 259 -8.51 10.31 -4.25
C ARG A 259 -9.61 9.66 -3.39
N PRO A 260 -10.74 9.21 -3.98
CA PRO A 260 -11.69 8.39 -3.25
C PRO A 260 -10.99 7.12 -2.74
N LYS A 261 -11.34 6.66 -1.54
CA LYS A 261 -10.81 5.45 -0.87
C LYS A 261 -11.17 4.14 -1.60
N ASN A 262 -10.87 4.05 -2.89
CA ASN A 262 -11.22 2.93 -3.76
C ASN A 262 -10.00 2.07 -4.11
N LEU A 263 -8.86 2.28 -3.46
CA LEU A 263 -7.65 1.59 -3.88
C LEU A 263 -7.43 0.23 -3.20
N PHE A 264 -7.86 0.00 -1.96
CA PHE A 264 -7.69 -1.30 -1.30
C PHE A 264 -8.78 -1.52 -0.24
N THR A 265 -9.49 -2.64 -0.32
CA THR A 265 -10.45 -3.11 0.69
C THR A 265 -9.72 -3.58 1.95
N LYS A 266 -10.40 -3.43 3.09
CA LYS A 266 -9.92 -3.73 4.45
C LYS A 266 -9.21 -5.08 4.53
N TYR A 267 -8.02 -5.10 5.14
CA TYR A 267 -7.49 -6.30 5.76
C TYR A 267 -8.34 -6.62 7.01
N GLN A 268 -8.84 -7.85 7.11
CA GLN A 268 -9.39 -8.45 8.33
C GLN A 268 -8.59 -9.70 8.65
#